data_AF-A0A1J4KAU3-F1
#
_entry.id   AF-A0A1J4KAU3-F1
#
_cell.length_a   1.000
_cell.length_b   1.000
_cell.length_c   1.000
_cell.angle_alpha   90.00
_cell.angle_beta   90.00
_cell.angle_gamma   90.00
#
_symmetry.space_group_name_H-M   'P 1'
#
loop_
_entity.id
_entity.type
_entity.pdbx_description
1 polymer ?
#
loop_
_entity_poly.entity_id
_entity_poly.type
_entity_poly.pdbx_seq_one_letter_code
_entity_poly.pdbx_strand_id
1 'polypeptide(L)'
;MRYLKSLFYYISFHQMTPEELEYYYKLYLTCDTSRKDDIAFKLISADREQLLKILTLPEDSEERFRIYDLIIKILPDGQDLLNHVFEECRDESDPLNQLVAIQFVNDNKLNDINTFLNIFKNNVDNPLTLPSISQTIVPMIMASPDPTQYQEYVEIMIQKAVSTIPDVLGALPPLTKNDFFAQMMLNNDEFKLWLIDLPYKPELRTFNIYMRNLLASHIKDPSAILLSDTNLINAMTHPSACLRCAAFDHIAMMAPYFKDQLLAINRFKERLFDVSMDTTLDERRSRDRATNALGLTAPAPNGNAVPTTQAHEDIGPDIMVI
;
A
#
# COMPACT_ATOMS: atom_id res chain seq x y z
N MET A 1 34.30 -36.31 -38.20
CA MET A 1 33.25 -35.29 -38.03
C MET A 1 32.38 -35.70 -36.86
N ARG A 2 32.52 -34.98 -35.75
CA ARG A 2 31.85 -35.22 -34.46
C ARG A 2 30.44 -34.61 -34.50
N TYR A 3 29.48 -35.38 -33.99
CA TYR A 3 28.25 -34.98 -33.30
C TYR A 3 27.41 -33.83 -33.87
N LEU A 4 26.34 -34.19 -34.57
CA LEU A 4 25.06 -33.47 -34.58
C LEU A 4 23.94 -34.49 -34.87
N LYS A 5 23.47 -35.19 -33.83
CA LYS A 5 22.19 -35.90 -33.87
C LYS A 5 21.34 -35.39 -32.71
N SER A 6 20.47 -34.46 -33.08
CA SER A 6 19.23 -34.02 -32.44
C SER A 6 18.97 -34.44 -31.00
N LEU A 7 19.10 -33.47 -30.08
CA LEU A 7 18.19 -33.40 -28.93
C LEU A 7 16.82 -32.94 -29.47
N PHE A 8 15.96 -33.89 -29.85
CA PHE A 8 14.52 -33.65 -29.83
C PHE A 8 14.06 -34.02 -28.42
N TYR A 9 13.96 -33.04 -27.53
CA TYR A 9 13.15 -33.18 -26.32
C TYR A 9 11.70 -33.24 -26.78
N TYR A 10 11.17 -34.47 -26.91
CA TYR A 10 9.74 -34.70 -26.92
C TYR A 10 9.21 -34.31 -25.53
N ILE A 11 8.65 -33.11 -25.41
CA ILE A 11 7.72 -32.81 -24.33
C ILE A 11 6.44 -33.58 -24.70
N SER A 12 6.30 -34.78 -24.17
CA SER A 12 5.03 -35.50 -24.20
C SER A 12 4.06 -34.75 -23.30
N PHE A 13 3.17 -33.94 -23.87
CA PHE A 13 1.98 -33.50 -23.18
C PHE A 13 1.12 -34.75 -22.98
N HIS A 14 1.17 -35.33 -21.79
CA HIS A 14 0.21 -36.36 -21.40
C HIS A 14 -1.16 -35.67 -21.36
N GLN A 15 -1.99 -35.89 -22.38
CA GLN A 15 -3.37 -35.40 -22.38
C GLN A 15 -4.11 -36.16 -21.29
N MET A 16 -4.49 -35.46 -20.22
CA MET A 16 -5.34 -36.03 -19.17
C MET A 16 -6.66 -36.47 -19.78
N THR A 17 -7.16 -37.61 -19.32
CA THR A 17 -8.53 -38.02 -19.59
C THR A 17 -9.51 -37.08 -18.86
N PRO A 18 -10.77 -36.93 -19.33
CA PRO A 18 -11.78 -36.13 -18.63
C PRO A 18 -11.98 -36.54 -17.17
N GLU A 19 -11.88 -37.83 -16.87
CA GLU A 19 -12.03 -38.40 -15.52
C GLU A 19 -10.86 -38.01 -14.60
N GLU A 20 -9.63 -38.03 -15.12
CA GLU A 20 -8.46 -37.54 -14.38
C GLU A 20 -8.54 -36.04 -14.14
N LEU A 21 -9.01 -35.28 -15.12
CA LEU A 21 -9.19 -33.84 -15.01
C LEU A 21 -10.22 -33.47 -13.94
N GLU A 22 -11.36 -34.17 -13.91
CA GLU A 22 -12.40 -33.99 -12.89
C GLU A 22 -11.88 -34.38 -11.49
N TYR A 23 -11.09 -35.45 -11.39
CA TYR A 23 -10.45 -35.85 -10.13
C TYR A 23 -9.51 -34.75 -9.61
N TYR A 24 -8.62 -34.22 -10.45
CA TYR A 24 -7.70 -33.15 -10.04
C TYR A 24 -8.43 -31.86 -9.69
N TYR A 25 -9.52 -31.53 -10.39
CA TYR A 25 -10.36 -30.38 -10.06
C TYR A 25 -11.02 -30.53 -8.69
N LYS A 26 -11.64 -31.69 -8.40
CA LYS A 26 -12.20 -31.96 -7.06
C LYS A 26 -11.14 -31.87 -5.97
N LEU A 27 -9.95 -32.43 -6.22
CA LEU A 27 -8.84 -32.38 -5.26
C LEU A 27 -8.38 -30.94 -5.02
N TYR A 28 -8.34 -30.11 -6.07
CA TYR A 28 -8.02 -28.69 -5.99
C TYR A 28 -9.01 -27.92 -5.10
N LEU A 29 -10.31 -28.23 -5.19
CA LEU A 29 -11.33 -27.63 -4.34
C LEU A 29 -11.19 -28.04 -2.87
N THR A 30 -10.77 -29.27 -2.56
CA THR A 30 -10.71 -29.76 -1.17
C THR A 30 -9.54 -29.25 -0.30
N CYS A 31 -8.65 -28.41 -0.84
CA CYS A 31 -7.63 -27.69 -0.07
C CYS A 31 -6.55 -28.52 0.66
N ASP A 32 -5.82 -29.39 -0.05
CA ASP A 32 -4.52 -29.87 0.45
C ASP A 32 -3.43 -28.84 0.11
N THR A 33 -3.14 -27.94 1.05
CA THR A 33 -2.13 -26.87 0.89
C THR A 33 -0.75 -27.42 0.53
N SER A 34 -0.43 -28.67 0.88
CA SER A 34 0.85 -29.29 0.55
C SER A 34 0.99 -29.66 -0.93
N ARG A 35 -0.11 -29.67 -1.68
CA ARG A 35 -0.18 -30.09 -3.09
C ARG A 35 -0.83 -29.04 -3.99
N LYS A 36 -1.27 -27.90 -3.44
CA LYS A 36 -2.04 -26.88 -4.15
C LYS A 36 -1.36 -26.43 -5.44
N ASP A 37 -0.06 -26.13 -5.40
CA ASP A 37 0.68 -25.63 -6.56
C ASP A 37 0.88 -26.71 -7.63
N ASP A 38 1.19 -27.93 -7.23
CA ASP A 38 1.35 -29.07 -8.14
C ASP A 38 0.03 -29.41 -8.84
N ILE A 39 -1.08 -29.39 -8.11
CA ILE A 39 -2.42 -29.65 -8.67
C ILE A 39 -2.84 -28.49 -9.57
N ALA A 40 -2.62 -27.24 -9.16
CA ALA A 40 -2.91 -26.08 -10.00
C ALA A 40 -2.10 -26.13 -11.31
N PHE A 41 -0.81 -26.45 -11.24
CA PHE A 41 0.04 -26.59 -12.42
C PHE A 41 -0.48 -27.67 -13.37
N LYS A 42 -0.91 -28.81 -12.82
CA LYS A 42 -1.52 -29.90 -13.59
C LYS A 42 -2.79 -29.46 -14.32
N LEU A 43 -3.68 -28.75 -13.63
CA LEU A 43 -4.92 -28.22 -14.23
C LEU A 43 -4.61 -27.19 -15.32
N ILE A 44 -3.73 -26.23 -15.05
CA ILE A 44 -3.36 -25.17 -16.02
C ILE A 44 -2.68 -25.76 -17.27
N SER A 45 -1.96 -26.86 -17.11
CA SER A 45 -1.27 -27.56 -18.22
C SER A 45 -2.18 -28.52 -18.99
N ALA A 46 -3.42 -28.73 -18.55
CA ALA A 46 -4.37 -29.62 -19.22
C ALA A 46 -5.02 -28.96 -20.45
N ASP A 47 -5.84 -29.73 -21.16
CA ASP A 47 -6.63 -29.20 -22.26
C ASP A 47 -7.62 -28.15 -21.75
N ARG A 48 -7.49 -26.92 -22.25
CA ARG A 48 -8.28 -25.77 -21.79
C ARG A 48 -9.78 -25.93 -22.04
N GLU A 49 -10.16 -26.47 -23.20
CA GLU A 49 -11.58 -26.60 -23.56
C GLU A 49 -12.27 -27.64 -22.66
N GLN A 50 -11.57 -28.71 -22.30
CA GLN A 50 -12.06 -29.70 -21.35
C GLN A 50 -12.12 -29.14 -19.92
N LEU A 51 -11.12 -28.36 -19.51
CA LEU A 51 -11.11 -27.75 -18.18
C LEU A 51 -12.28 -26.77 -18.00
N LEU A 52 -12.54 -25.91 -18.97
CA LEU A 52 -13.66 -24.97 -18.90
C LEU A 52 -15.03 -25.65 -18.78
N LYS A 53 -15.20 -26.86 -19.35
CA LYS A 53 -16.45 -27.63 -19.25
C LYS A 53 -16.73 -28.17 -17.84
N ILE A 54 -15.68 -28.36 -17.03
CA ILE A 54 -15.81 -28.88 -15.65
C ILE A 54 -15.76 -27.77 -14.59
N LEU A 55 -15.33 -26.55 -14.96
CA LEU A 55 -15.36 -25.41 -14.04
C LEU A 55 -16.80 -25.05 -13.72
N THR A 56 -17.14 -25.14 -12.44
CA THR A 56 -18.42 -24.68 -11.87
C THR A 56 -18.11 -23.80 -10.68
N LEU A 57 -18.96 -22.82 -10.35
CA LEU A 57 -18.76 -22.00 -9.15
C LEU A 57 -19.44 -22.67 -7.94
N PRO A 58 -18.69 -23.07 -6.90
CA PRO A 58 -19.25 -23.68 -5.70
C PRO A 58 -20.10 -22.71 -4.89
N GLU A 59 -20.92 -23.26 -3.99
CA GLU A 59 -21.65 -22.45 -3.00
C GLU A 59 -20.71 -21.95 -1.88
N ASP A 60 -19.63 -22.66 -1.60
CA ASP A 60 -18.61 -22.25 -0.65
C ASP A 60 -17.74 -21.12 -1.23
N SER A 61 -17.59 -20.03 -0.48
CA SER A 61 -16.83 -18.85 -0.93
C SER A 61 -15.34 -19.15 -1.08
N GLU A 62 -14.75 -19.92 -0.18
CA GLU A 62 -13.31 -20.23 -0.24
C GLU A 62 -13.00 -21.07 -1.49
N GLU A 63 -13.86 -22.03 -1.80
CA GLU A 63 -13.77 -22.80 -3.04
C GLU A 63 -13.97 -21.92 -4.29
N ARG A 64 -14.92 -20.97 -4.29
CA ARG A 64 -15.09 -20.01 -5.40
C ARG A 64 -13.84 -19.17 -5.65
N PHE A 65 -13.23 -18.61 -4.61
CA PHE A 65 -12.01 -17.79 -4.78
C PHE A 65 -10.82 -18.59 -5.32
N ARG A 66 -10.71 -19.89 -5.00
CA ARG A 66 -9.73 -20.78 -5.64
C ARG A 66 -9.99 -20.94 -7.13
N ILE A 67 -11.25 -21.00 -7.53
CA ILE A 67 -11.60 -21.08 -8.95
C ILE A 67 -11.28 -19.78 -9.67
N TYR A 68 -11.56 -18.63 -9.06
CA TYR A 68 -11.17 -17.34 -9.63
C TYR A 68 -9.64 -17.26 -9.81
N ASP A 69 -8.86 -17.67 -8.81
CA ASP A 69 -7.39 -17.80 -8.90
C ASP A 69 -6.95 -18.67 -10.09
N LEU A 70 -7.63 -19.81 -10.29
CA LEU A 70 -7.34 -20.73 -11.38
C LEU A 70 -7.68 -20.10 -12.74
N ILE A 71 -8.82 -19.43 -12.85
CA ILE A 71 -9.27 -18.76 -14.09
C ILE A 71 -8.30 -17.67 -14.52
N ILE A 72 -7.80 -16.87 -13.59
CA ILE A 72 -6.79 -15.82 -13.89
C ILE A 72 -5.50 -16.40 -14.47
N LYS A 73 -5.21 -17.67 -14.22
CA LYS A 73 -4.04 -18.34 -14.82
C LYS A 73 -4.34 -18.93 -16.20
N ILE A 74 -5.60 -19.00 -16.61
CA ILE A 74 -6.07 -19.63 -17.87
C ILE A 74 -6.59 -18.57 -18.88
N LEU A 75 -6.20 -17.28 -18.74
CA LEU A 75 -6.62 -16.16 -19.61
C LEU A 75 -6.63 -16.47 -21.12
N PRO A 76 -7.57 -15.93 -21.94
CA PRO A 76 -8.74 -15.11 -21.61
C PRO A 76 -10.05 -15.91 -21.48
N ASP A 77 -10.01 -17.23 -21.62
CA ASP A 77 -11.19 -18.05 -21.93
C ASP A 77 -12.20 -18.23 -20.76
N GLY A 78 -11.84 -17.81 -19.54
CA GLY A 78 -12.70 -17.87 -18.36
C GLY A 78 -13.25 -16.51 -17.89
N GLN A 79 -13.15 -15.46 -18.72
CA GLN A 79 -13.53 -14.09 -18.33
C GLN A 79 -14.99 -13.99 -17.84
N ASP A 80 -15.91 -14.76 -18.42
CA ASP A 80 -17.31 -14.75 -18.02
C ASP A 80 -17.51 -15.20 -16.57
N LEU A 81 -16.72 -16.18 -16.11
CA LEU A 81 -16.76 -16.64 -14.72
C LEU A 81 -16.14 -15.62 -13.76
N LEU A 82 -15.19 -14.79 -14.22
CA LEU A 82 -14.67 -13.68 -13.42
C LEU A 82 -15.69 -12.56 -13.21
N ASN A 83 -16.75 -12.48 -14.02
CA ASN A 83 -17.80 -11.48 -13.81
C ASN A 83 -18.54 -11.69 -12.47
N HIS A 84 -18.60 -12.94 -11.98
CA HIS A 84 -19.18 -13.24 -10.66
C HIS A 84 -18.40 -12.62 -9.50
N VAL A 85 -17.09 -12.39 -9.63
CA VAL A 85 -16.30 -11.66 -8.62
C VAL A 85 -16.88 -10.26 -8.42
N PHE A 86 -17.31 -9.58 -9.49
CA PHE A 86 -17.93 -8.27 -9.37
C PHE A 86 -19.33 -8.33 -8.76
N GLU A 87 -20.04 -9.45 -8.88
CA GLU A 87 -21.30 -9.68 -8.16
C GLU A 87 -21.01 -9.84 -6.66
N GLU A 88 -19.98 -10.60 -6.29
CA GLU A 88 -19.54 -10.74 -4.88
C GLU A 88 -19.09 -9.40 -4.29
N CYS A 89 -18.43 -8.53 -5.06
CA CYS A 89 -18.11 -7.17 -4.63
C CYS A 89 -19.34 -6.29 -4.38
N ARG A 90 -20.49 -6.61 -5.00
CA ARG A 90 -21.75 -5.84 -4.87
C ARG A 90 -22.68 -6.43 -3.80
N ASP A 91 -22.38 -7.62 -3.28
CA ASP A 91 -23.19 -8.27 -2.25
C ASP A 91 -22.92 -7.65 -0.88
N GLU A 92 -23.83 -6.78 -0.45
CA GLU A 92 -23.77 -6.09 0.84
C GLU A 92 -24.26 -6.98 2.01
N SER A 93 -24.83 -8.16 1.73
CA SER A 93 -25.38 -9.05 2.76
C SER A 93 -24.29 -9.83 3.51
N ASP A 94 -23.13 -10.03 2.89
CA ASP A 94 -21.95 -10.66 3.49
C ASP A 94 -20.70 -9.76 3.32
N PRO A 95 -20.47 -8.82 4.26
CA PRO A 95 -19.33 -7.92 4.20
C PRO A 95 -17.96 -8.62 4.21
N LEU A 96 -17.85 -9.82 4.79
CA LEU A 96 -16.58 -10.55 4.81
C LEU A 96 -16.26 -11.10 3.42
N ASN A 97 -17.25 -11.72 2.78
CA ASN A 97 -17.10 -12.20 1.42
C ASN A 97 -16.88 -11.05 0.44
N GLN A 98 -17.59 -9.93 0.63
CA GLN A 98 -17.40 -8.71 -0.14
C GLN A 98 -15.95 -8.19 -0.03
N LEU A 99 -15.37 -8.17 1.17
CA LEU A 99 -13.98 -7.76 1.40
C LEU A 99 -12.98 -8.67 0.66
N VAL A 100 -13.19 -9.98 0.69
CA VAL A 100 -12.34 -10.93 -0.05
C VAL A 100 -12.44 -10.68 -1.55
N ALA A 101 -13.65 -10.40 -2.07
CA ALA A 101 -13.85 -10.06 -3.48
C ALA A 101 -13.13 -8.77 -3.88
N ILE A 102 -13.25 -7.72 -3.07
CA ILE A 102 -12.58 -6.43 -3.29
C ILE A 102 -11.05 -6.60 -3.29
N GLN A 103 -10.52 -7.34 -2.32
CA GLN A 103 -9.08 -7.62 -2.22
C GLN A 103 -8.60 -8.42 -3.42
N PHE A 104 -9.33 -9.46 -3.82
CA PHE A 104 -9.01 -10.29 -4.98
C PHE A 104 -8.93 -9.46 -6.27
N VAL A 105 -9.89 -8.56 -6.49
CA VAL A 105 -9.87 -7.66 -7.66
C VAL A 105 -8.64 -6.76 -7.64
N ASN A 106 -8.31 -6.20 -6.48
CA ASN A 106 -7.15 -5.32 -6.33
C ASN A 106 -5.83 -6.06 -6.62
N ASP A 107 -5.63 -7.22 -6.00
CA ASP A 107 -4.42 -8.04 -6.15
C ASP A 107 -4.19 -8.49 -7.60
N ASN A 108 -5.28 -8.70 -8.33
CA ASN A 108 -5.26 -9.15 -9.71
C ASN A 108 -5.46 -8.04 -10.76
N LYS A 109 -5.59 -6.77 -10.33
CA LYS A 109 -5.75 -5.59 -11.21
C LYS A 109 -6.93 -5.71 -12.19
N LEU A 110 -8.04 -6.29 -11.73
CA LEU A 110 -9.28 -6.42 -12.51
C LEU A 110 -10.02 -5.07 -12.52
N ASN A 111 -9.52 -4.12 -13.31
CA ASN A 111 -9.91 -2.72 -13.27
C ASN A 111 -11.28 -2.46 -13.92
N ASP A 112 -12.30 -2.15 -13.12
CA ASP A 112 -13.51 -1.43 -13.56
C ASP A 112 -13.86 -0.33 -12.55
N ILE A 113 -13.37 0.88 -12.83
CA ILE A 113 -13.56 2.02 -11.93
C ILE A 113 -15.05 2.33 -11.72
N ASN A 114 -15.92 2.18 -12.73
CA ASN A 114 -17.34 2.54 -12.61
C ASN A 114 -18.07 1.60 -11.64
N THR A 115 -17.76 0.30 -11.71
CA THR A 115 -18.29 -0.69 -10.77
C THR A 115 -17.89 -0.35 -9.33
N PHE A 116 -16.62 -0.05 -9.09
CA PHE A 116 -16.16 0.24 -7.73
C PHE A 116 -16.60 1.61 -7.20
N LEU A 117 -16.79 2.61 -8.06
CA LEU A 117 -17.40 3.87 -7.64
C LEU A 117 -18.86 3.70 -7.19
N ASN A 118 -19.60 2.79 -7.83
CA ASN A 118 -20.95 2.44 -7.38
C ASN A 118 -20.91 1.69 -6.03
N ILE A 119 -20.01 0.71 -5.88
CA ILE A 119 -19.83 -0.01 -4.60
C ILE A 119 -19.44 0.97 -3.48
N PHE A 120 -18.54 1.92 -3.76
CA PHE A 120 -18.14 2.98 -2.83
C PHE A 120 -19.34 3.79 -2.35
N LYS A 121 -20.20 4.25 -3.26
CA LYS A 121 -21.38 5.04 -2.93
C LYS A 121 -22.32 4.31 -1.97
N ASN A 122 -22.52 3.02 -2.17
CA ASN A 122 -23.39 2.22 -1.30
C ASN A 122 -22.75 1.93 0.07
N ASN A 123 -21.42 1.98 0.17
CA ASN A 123 -20.68 1.61 1.38
C ASN A 123 -20.04 2.80 2.10
N VAL A 124 -20.44 4.03 1.76
CA VAL A 124 -19.82 5.27 2.29
C VAL A 124 -19.88 5.39 3.82
N ASP A 125 -20.85 4.74 4.45
CA ASP A 125 -21.02 4.74 5.91
C ASP A 125 -20.62 3.40 6.56
N ASN A 126 -20.11 2.44 5.78
CA ASN A 126 -19.72 1.13 6.29
C ASN A 126 -18.23 1.11 6.70
N PRO A 127 -17.90 1.13 8.02
CA PRO A 127 -16.51 1.17 8.48
C PRO A 127 -15.72 -0.10 8.17
N LEU A 128 -16.39 -1.22 7.89
CA LEU A 128 -15.72 -2.50 7.58
C LEU A 128 -15.20 -2.53 6.14
N THR A 129 -16.00 -2.05 5.19
CA THR A 129 -15.72 -2.22 3.75
C THR A 129 -15.12 -0.96 3.12
N LEU A 130 -15.49 0.23 3.61
CA LEU A 130 -15.03 1.50 3.03
C LEU A 130 -13.50 1.63 2.93
N PRO A 131 -12.70 1.23 3.94
CA PRO A 131 -11.24 1.32 3.83
C PRO A 131 -10.69 0.50 2.65
N SER A 132 -11.11 -0.76 2.51
CA SER A 132 -10.67 -1.63 1.42
C SER A 132 -11.16 -1.15 0.06
N ILE A 133 -12.42 -0.69 -0.04
CA ILE A 133 -12.94 -0.09 -1.29
C ILE A 133 -12.10 1.13 -1.66
N SER A 134 -11.81 2.01 -0.70
CA SER A 134 -11.02 3.23 -0.91
C SER A 134 -9.60 2.89 -1.39
N GLN A 135 -8.94 1.91 -0.76
CA GLN A 135 -7.61 1.43 -1.17
C GLN A 135 -7.61 0.84 -2.59
N THR A 136 -8.72 0.23 -3.02
CA THR A 136 -8.87 -0.30 -4.38
C THR A 136 -9.12 0.81 -5.41
N ILE A 137 -9.97 1.80 -5.11
CA ILE A 137 -10.34 2.82 -6.10
C ILE A 137 -9.32 3.94 -6.26
N VAL A 138 -8.55 4.29 -5.22
CA VAL A 138 -7.57 5.37 -5.32
C VAL A 138 -6.52 5.10 -6.41
N PRO A 139 -5.90 3.91 -6.50
CA PRO A 139 -5.01 3.58 -7.63
C PRO A 139 -5.68 3.68 -9.00
N MET A 140 -6.96 3.28 -9.11
CA MET A 140 -7.73 3.39 -10.35
C MET A 140 -7.99 4.85 -10.74
N ILE A 141 -8.35 5.69 -9.78
CA ILE A 141 -8.51 7.15 -9.96
C ILE A 141 -7.20 7.76 -10.44
N MET A 142 -6.09 7.44 -9.77
CA MET A 142 -4.77 7.98 -10.07
C MET A 142 -4.21 7.51 -11.42
N ALA A 143 -4.66 6.36 -11.93
CA ALA A 143 -4.31 5.85 -13.25
C ALA A 143 -5.20 6.41 -14.37
N SER A 144 -6.29 7.11 -14.05
CA SER A 144 -7.19 7.70 -15.04
C SER A 144 -6.50 8.81 -15.84
N PRO A 145 -6.82 9.00 -17.15
CA PRO A 145 -6.32 10.13 -17.93
C PRO A 145 -6.71 11.49 -17.35
N ASP A 146 -7.85 11.57 -16.66
CA ASP A 146 -8.29 12.74 -15.92
C ASP A 146 -8.74 12.31 -14.51
N PRO A 147 -7.83 12.28 -13.52
CA PRO A 147 -8.17 11.91 -12.16
C PRO A 147 -9.14 12.91 -11.50
N THR A 148 -9.11 14.19 -11.92
CA THR A 148 -9.83 15.27 -11.22
C THR A 148 -11.35 15.14 -11.33
N GLN A 149 -11.85 14.44 -12.35
CA GLN A 149 -13.27 14.13 -12.48
C GLN A 149 -13.84 13.34 -11.27
N TYR A 150 -12.99 12.67 -10.49
CA TYR A 150 -13.38 11.88 -9.32
C TYR A 150 -13.25 12.64 -7.99
N GLN A 151 -13.11 13.98 -8.02
CA GLN A 151 -12.92 14.81 -6.83
C GLN A 151 -13.95 14.55 -5.72
N GLU A 152 -15.23 14.33 -6.06
CA GLU A 152 -16.31 14.10 -5.10
C GLU A 152 -16.04 12.88 -4.21
N TYR A 153 -15.55 11.78 -4.81
CA TYR A 153 -15.24 10.55 -4.08
C TYR A 153 -14.05 10.73 -3.16
N VAL A 154 -13.03 11.45 -3.63
CA VAL A 154 -11.82 11.72 -2.85
C VAL A 154 -12.13 12.68 -1.69
N GLU A 155 -12.98 13.69 -1.89
CA GLU A 155 -13.43 14.59 -0.83
C GLU A 155 -14.15 13.82 0.29
N ILE A 156 -15.05 12.90 -0.08
CA ILE A 156 -15.72 12.01 0.87
C ILE A 156 -14.71 11.15 1.65
N MET A 157 -13.71 10.56 0.97
CA MET A 157 -12.67 9.77 1.66
C MET A 157 -11.90 10.62 2.67
N ILE A 158 -11.48 11.82 2.30
CA ILE A 158 -10.75 12.73 3.18
C ILE A 158 -11.60 13.03 4.41
N GLN A 159 -12.87 13.41 4.22
CA GLN A 159 -13.78 13.71 5.32
C GLN A 159 -13.97 12.50 6.23
N LYS A 160 -14.27 11.32 5.68
CA LYS A 160 -14.48 10.09 6.46
C LYS A 160 -13.22 9.69 7.23
N ALA A 161 -12.04 9.83 6.62
CA ALA A 161 -10.76 9.47 7.24
C ALA A 161 -10.42 10.29 8.49
N VAL A 162 -10.85 11.55 8.57
CA VAL A 162 -10.53 12.41 9.73
C VAL A 162 -11.68 12.58 10.71
N SER A 163 -12.90 12.18 10.34
CA SER A 163 -14.10 12.34 11.18
C SER A 163 -14.58 11.01 11.81
N THR A 164 -14.95 10.03 10.98
CA THR A 164 -15.75 8.88 11.44
C THR A 164 -15.09 7.52 11.22
N ILE A 165 -14.24 7.37 10.20
CA ILE A 165 -13.65 6.08 9.80
C ILE A 165 -12.14 6.27 9.56
N PRO A 166 -11.31 6.32 10.62
CA PRO A 166 -9.88 6.58 10.51
C PRO A 166 -9.10 5.61 9.62
N ASP A 167 -9.57 4.38 9.46
CA ASP A 167 -8.89 3.37 8.65
C ASP A 167 -8.85 3.73 7.15
N VAL A 168 -9.71 4.66 6.70
CA VAL A 168 -9.66 5.24 5.34
C VAL A 168 -8.38 6.05 5.11
N LEU A 169 -7.72 6.53 6.17
CA LEU A 169 -6.45 7.26 6.08
C LEU A 169 -5.42 6.51 5.21
N GLY A 170 -5.39 5.17 5.29
CA GLY A 170 -4.46 4.35 4.50
C GLY A 170 -4.63 4.47 2.99
N ALA A 171 -5.78 4.91 2.50
CA ALA A 171 -6.03 5.12 1.07
C ALA A 171 -5.51 6.48 0.54
N LEU A 172 -5.19 7.43 1.43
CA LEU A 172 -4.85 8.80 1.02
C LEU A 172 -3.43 9.03 0.45
N PRO A 173 -2.36 8.34 0.89
CA PRO A 173 -0.99 8.65 0.46
C PRO A 173 -0.77 8.68 -1.06
N PRO A 174 -1.33 7.77 -1.89
CA PRO A 174 -1.15 7.84 -3.34
C PRO A 174 -1.68 9.13 -3.96
N LEU A 175 -2.70 9.75 -3.36
CA LEU A 175 -3.31 10.98 -3.86
C LEU A 175 -2.37 12.18 -3.81
N THR A 176 -1.38 12.19 -2.90
CA THR A 176 -0.44 13.31 -2.78
C THR A 176 0.47 13.43 -4.01
N LYS A 177 0.59 12.37 -4.83
CA LYS A 177 1.32 12.41 -6.10
C LYS A 177 0.65 13.30 -7.15
N ASN A 178 -0.59 13.72 -6.92
CA ASN A 178 -1.32 14.66 -7.76
C ASN A 178 -1.53 15.97 -7.00
N ASP A 179 -1.03 17.08 -7.55
CA ASP A 179 -1.09 18.40 -6.92
C ASP A 179 -2.52 18.83 -6.58
N PHE A 180 -3.50 18.55 -7.43
CA PHE A 180 -4.89 18.93 -7.18
C PHE A 180 -5.43 18.27 -5.91
N PHE A 181 -5.21 16.95 -5.73
CA PHE A 181 -5.66 16.24 -4.53
C PHE A 181 -4.82 16.59 -3.29
N ALA A 182 -3.52 16.84 -3.44
CA ALA A 182 -2.70 17.37 -2.35
C ALA A 182 -3.24 18.72 -1.86
N GLN A 183 -3.55 19.65 -2.77
CA GLN A 183 -4.18 20.92 -2.43
C GLN A 183 -5.56 20.73 -1.80
N MET A 184 -6.34 19.76 -2.28
CA MET A 184 -7.66 19.48 -1.71
C MET A 184 -7.57 19.05 -0.24
N MET A 185 -6.64 18.14 0.10
CA MET A 185 -6.35 17.77 1.49
C MET A 185 -5.87 18.99 2.31
N LEU A 186 -4.95 19.78 1.75
CA LEU A 186 -4.41 20.96 2.40
C LEU A 186 -5.41 22.09 2.58
N ASN A 187 -6.48 22.13 1.79
CA ASN A 187 -7.54 23.13 1.88
C ASN A 187 -8.73 22.67 2.72
N ASN A 188 -8.87 21.36 3.00
CA ASN A 188 -9.92 20.81 3.85
C ASN A 188 -9.67 21.15 5.33
N ASP A 189 -10.62 21.84 5.98
CA ASP A 189 -10.43 22.35 7.34
C ASP A 189 -10.37 21.25 8.40
N GLU A 190 -11.16 20.19 8.28
CA GLU A 190 -11.10 19.04 9.20
C GLU A 190 -9.76 18.30 9.07
N PHE A 191 -9.26 18.15 7.84
CA PHE A 191 -7.97 17.53 7.58
C PHE A 191 -6.81 18.37 8.13
N LYS A 192 -6.86 19.69 7.98
CA LYS A 192 -5.89 20.60 8.63
C LYS A 192 -5.92 20.45 10.14
N LEU A 193 -7.10 20.41 10.76
CA LEU A 193 -7.25 20.22 12.20
C LEU A 193 -6.64 18.88 12.63
N TRP A 194 -6.91 17.81 11.91
CA TRP A 194 -6.31 16.51 12.16
C TRP A 194 -4.78 16.52 12.01
N LEU A 195 -4.25 17.23 11.00
CA LEU A 195 -2.81 17.42 10.85
C LEU A 195 -2.24 18.08 12.10
N ILE A 196 -2.80 19.18 12.62
CA ILE A 196 -2.23 19.91 13.75
C ILE A 196 -2.42 19.26 15.12
N ASP A 197 -3.53 18.54 15.36
CA ASP A 197 -3.91 18.01 16.70
C ASP A 197 -3.07 16.81 17.15
N LEU A 198 -2.30 16.20 16.24
CA LEU A 198 -1.36 15.09 16.45
C LEU A 198 -1.92 13.95 17.34
N PRO A 199 -2.41 12.85 16.75
CA PRO A 199 -3.07 11.78 17.50
C PRO A 199 -2.27 11.18 18.68
N TYR A 200 -3.00 10.71 19.69
CA TYR A 200 -2.39 10.05 20.86
C TYR A 200 -1.77 8.69 20.54
N LYS A 201 -2.47 7.88 19.73
CA LYS A 201 -2.00 6.53 19.34
C LYS A 201 -0.72 6.62 18.50
N PRO A 202 0.36 5.89 18.84
CA PRO A 202 1.64 5.96 18.12
C PRO A 202 1.53 5.70 16.62
N GLU A 203 0.66 4.78 16.20
CA GLU A 203 0.46 4.38 14.80
C GLU A 203 -0.15 5.53 14.01
N LEU A 204 -1.24 6.13 14.54
CA LEU A 204 -1.88 7.30 13.94
C LEU A 204 -0.98 8.53 13.96
N ARG A 205 -0.14 8.68 15.00
CA ARG A 205 0.86 9.75 15.06
C ARG A 205 1.92 9.58 13.98
N THR A 206 2.42 8.36 13.79
CA THR A 206 3.37 8.02 12.73
C THR A 206 2.76 8.37 11.37
N PHE A 207 1.52 7.94 11.14
CA PHE A 207 0.80 8.24 9.90
C PHE A 207 0.57 9.74 9.69
N ASN A 208 0.24 10.48 10.76
CA ASN A 208 0.09 11.94 10.70
C ASN A 208 1.37 12.64 10.27
N ILE A 209 2.51 12.29 10.88
CA ILE A 209 3.81 12.85 10.51
C ILE A 209 4.16 12.47 9.07
N TYR A 210 3.91 11.22 8.68
CA TYR A 210 4.10 10.77 7.31
C TYR A 210 3.28 11.59 6.30
N MET A 211 1.99 11.82 6.55
CA MET A 211 1.15 12.66 5.69
C MET A 211 1.64 14.11 5.62
N ARG A 212 2.10 14.70 6.74
CA ARG A 212 2.74 16.03 6.73
C ARG A 212 3.95 16.04 5.79
N ASN A 213 4.80 15.02 5.85
CA ASN A 213 5.99 14.92 5.02
C ASN A 213 5.64 14.83 3.53
N LEU A 214 4.63 14.03 3.18
CA LEU A 214 4.15 13.91 1.80
C LEU A 214 3.56 15.22 1.27
N LEU A 215 2.88 15.99 2.12
CA LEU A 215 2.22 17.24 1.72
C LEU A 215 3.16 18.45 1.69
N ALA A 216 4.33 18.36 2.32
CA ALA A 216 5.26 19.48 2.44
C ALA A 216 5.72 20.05 1.10
N SER A 217 5.94 19.20 0.09
CA SER A 217 6.30 19.61 -1.27
C SER A 217 5.20 20.39 -2.00
N HIS A 218 3.97 20.35 -1.48
CA HIS A 218 2.81 20.99 -2.09
C HIS A 218 2.43 22.30 -1.39
N ILE A 219 3.18 22.75 -0.37
CA ILE A 219 2.94 24.02 0.30
C ILE A 219 4.11 24.96 0.06
N LYS A 220 3.82 26.21 -0.28
CA LYS A 220 4.86 27.24 -0.45
C LYS A 220 5.60 27.56 0.85
N ASP A 221 4.87 27.58 1.97
CA ASP A 221 5.40 27.74 3.32
C ASP A 221 4.87 26.59 4.20
N PRO A 222 5.70 25.59 4.54
CA PRO A 222 5.27 24.44 5.32
C PRO A 222 5.15 24.72 6.83
N SER A 223 5.20 25.97 7.28
CA SER A 223 5.10 26.35 8.70
C SER A 223 3.86 25.77 9.39
N ALA A 224 2.72 25.70 8.70
CA ALA A 224 1.46 25.16 9.23
C ALA A 224 1.50 23.65 9.55
N ILE A 225 2.42 22.90 8.92
CA ILE A 225 2.55 21.46 9.10
C ILE A 225 3.84 21.07 9.84
N LEU A 226 4.67 22.05 10.23
CA LEU A 226 5.84 21.85 11.07
C LEU A 226 5.40 21.32 12.45
N LEU A 227 6.10 20.30 12.97
CA LEU A 227 5.89 19.83 14.33
C LEU A 227 6.39 20.86 15.35
N SER A 228 5.66 21.01 16.45
CA SER A 228 6.16 21.77 17.60
C SER A 228 7.40 21.09 18.19
N ASP A 229 8.28 21.88 18.81
CA ASP A 229 9.50 21.40 19.46
C ASP A 229 9.25 20.21 20.38
N THR A 230 8.20 20.30 21.21
CA THR A 230 7.81 19.23 22.14
C THR A 230 7.39 17.97 21.40
N ASN A 231 6.55 18.10 20.38
CA ASN A 231 6.07 16.94 19.62
C ASN A 231 7.20 16.28 18.83
N LEU A 232 8.11 17.07 18.26
CA LEU A 232 9.24 16.56 17.52
C LEU A 232 10.21 15.78 18.42
N ILE A 233 10.62 16.36 19.57
CA ILE A 233 11.51 15.69 20.52
C ILE A 233 10.85 14.44 21.10
N ASN A 234 9.56 14.49 21.42
CA ASN A 234 8.81 13.34 21.91
C ASN A 234 8.76 12.22 20.86
N ALA A 235 8.59 12.55 19.58
CA ALA A 235 8.58 11.57 18.50
C ALA A 235 9.97 10.95 18.29
N MET A 236 11.04 11.76 18.28
CA MET A 236 12.43 11.28 18.13
C MET A 236 12.89 10.34 19.25
N THR A 237 12.31 10.46 20.44
CA THR A 237 12.69 9.67 21.63
C THR A 237 11.66 8.60 21.99
N HIS A 238 10.60 8.46 21.19
CA HIS A 238 9.54 7.49 21.44
C HIS A 238 10.05 6.05 21.27
N PRO A 239 9.54 5.05 22.00
CA PRO A 239 9.96 3.65 21.84
C PRO A 239 9.66 3.02 20.47
N SER A 240 8.65 3.52 19.75
CA SER A 240 8.30 3.04 18.40
C SER A 240 9.31 3.51 17.34
N ALA A 241 9.94 2.55 16.67
CA ALA A 241 10.88 2.78 15.57
C ALA A 241 10.23 3.57 14.42
N CYS A 242 9.02 3.20 14.01
CA CYS A 242 8.32 3.86 12.90
C CYS A 242 8.07 5.34 13.19
N LEU A 243 7.71 5.69 14.44
CA LEU A 243 7.50 7.08 14.83
C LEU A 243 8.81 7.88 14.81
N ARG A 244 9.93 7.26 15.22
CA ARG A 244 11.26 7.88 15.12
C ARG A 244 11.65 8.10 13.65
N CYS A 245 11.46 7.12 12.77
CA CYS A 245 11.68 7.27 11.33
C CYS A 245 10.89 8.46 10.77
N ALA A 246 9.58 8.50 11.02
CA ALA A 246 8.71 9.57 10.54
C ALA A 246 9.19 10.95 11.01
N ALA A 247 9.65 11.06 12.27
CA ALA A 247 10.19 12.29 12.83
C ALA A 247 11.51 12.70 12.18
N PHE A 248 12.43 11.77 11.93
CA PHE A 248 13.68 12.07 11.22
C PHE A 248 13.43 12.49 9.78
N ASP A 249 12.52 11.81 9.07
CA ASP A 249 12.13 12.23 7.72
C ASP A 249 11.43 13.60 7.72
N HIS A 250 10.66 13.91 8.77
CA HIS A 250 10.09 15.24 8.96
C HIS A 250 11.17 16.30 9.11
N ILE A 251 12.21 16.04 9.89
CA ILE A 251 13.37 16.95 10.02
C ILE A 251 14.03 17.16 8.66
N ALA A 252 14.27 16.08 7.92
CA ALA A 252 14.90 16.16 6.60
C ALA A 252 14.08 17.02 5.63
N MET A 253 12.76 16.81 5.61
CA MET A 253 11.83 17.55 4.75
C MET A 253 11.71 19.03 5.13
N MET A 254 11.78 19.34 6.43
CA MET A 254 11.61 20.70 6.95
C MET A 254 12.91 21.50 6.99
N ALA A 255 14.08 20.85 6.93
CA ALA A 255 15.38 21.50 7.00
C ALA A 255 15.59 22.62 5.98
N PRO A 256 15.17 22.52 4.70
CA PRO A 256 15.32 23.61 3.73
C PRO A 256 14.63 24.91 4.14
N TYR A 257 13.59 24.84 4.97
CA TYR A 257 12.76 25.97 5.38
C TYR A 257 13.07 26.45 6.79
N PHE A 258 13.37 25.52 7.70
CA PHE A 258 13.39 25.77 9.15
C PHE A 258 14.69 25.32 9.83
N LYS A 259 15.80 25.18 9.09
CA LYS A 259 17.09 24.71 9.64
C LYS A 259 17.48 25.38 10.96
N ASP A 260 17.52 26.71 11.01
CA ASP A 260 17.97 27.43 12.20
C ASP A 260 17.00 27.24 13.38
N GLN A 261 15.69 27.20 13.10
CA GLN A 261 14.67 26.93 14.11
C GLN A 261 14.80 25.52 14.68
N LEU A 262 14.96 24.50 13.83
CA LEU A 262 15.15 23.10 14.24
C LEU A 262 16.42 22.95 15.10
N LEU A 263 17.53 23.58 14.70
CA LEU A 263 18.79 23.52 15.43
C LEU A 263 18.77 24.29 16.76
N ALA A 264 17.85 25.24 16.93
CA ALA A 264 17.64 25.99 18.17
C ALA A 264 16.83 25.20 19.23
N ILE A 265 16.17 24.10 18.83
CA ILE A 265 15.39 23.27 19.76
C ILE A 265 16.31 22.69 20.84
N ASN A 266 15.90 22.83 22.11
CA ASN A 266 16.69 22.36 23.24
C ASN A 266 16.94 20.84 23.15
N ARG A 267 18.21 20.44 23.33
CA ARG A 267 18.69 19.04 23.24
C ARG A 267 18.45 18.36 21.89
N PHE A 268 18.05 19.08 20.85
CA PHE A 268 17.77 18.49 19.55
C PHE A 268 18.95 17.72 18.96
N LYS A 269 20.14 18.33 18.92
CA LYS A 269 21.36 17.69 18.42
C LYS A 269 21.73 16.44 19.23
N GLU A 270 21.56 16.49 20.56
CA GLU A 270 21.80 15.34 21.44
C GLU A 270 20.90 14.16 21.03
N ARG A 271 19.60 14.41 20.80
CA ARG A 271 18.65 13.37 20.37
C ARG A 271 18.88 12.88 18.95
N LEU A 272 19.20 13.79 18.03
CA LEU A 272 19.49 13.46 16.64
C LEU A 272 20.73 12.56 16.52
N PHE A 273 21.73 12.71 17.38
CA PHE A 273 22.93 11.88 17.39
C PHE A 273 22.88 10.68 18.34
N ASP A 274 21.77 10.47 19.05
CA ASP A 274 21.59 9.32 19.94
C ASP A 274 21.29 8.03 19.15
N VAL A 275 22.36 7.41 18.64
CA VAL A 275 22.31 6.14 17.89
C VAL A 275 21.93 4.94 18.77
N SER A 276 21.92 5.08 20.10
CA SER A 276 21.54 3.98 20.99
C SER A 276 20.06 3.57 20.86
N MET A 277 19.26 4.46 20.27
CA MET A 277 17.84 4.26 20.00
C MET A 277 17.57 3.61 18.64
N ASP A 278 18.56 3.47 17.75
CA ASP A 278 18.35 2.84 16.44
C ASP A 278 18.17 1.33 16.61
N THR A 279 16.95 0.85 16.37
CA THR A 279 16.60 -0.58 16.44
C THR A 279 16.48 -1.22 15.06
N THR A 280 16.35 -0.41 13.99
CA THR A 280 16.26 -0.88 12.60
C THR A 280 17.22 -0.13 11.67
N LEU A 281 17.47 -0.71 10.49
CA LEU A 281 18.25 -0.05 9.44
C LEU A 281 17.56 1.21 8.90
N ASP A 282 16.23 1.21 8.83
CA ASP A 282 15.45 2.33 8.30
C ASP A 282 15.51 3.55 9.22
N GLU A 283 15.54 3.34 10.53
CA GLU A 283 15.75 4.43 11.50
C GLU A 283 17.09 5.11 11.28
N ARG A 284 18.15 4.32 11.16
CA ARG A 284 19.50 4.83 10.89
C ARG A 284 19.52 5.63 9.59
N ARG A 285 18.93 5.10 8.52
CA ARG A 285 18.84 5.79 7.21
C ARG A 285 18.07 7.11 7.31
N SER A 286 16.94 7.12 8.03
CA SER A 286 16.12 8.31 8.22
C SER A 286 16.88 9.38 9.02
N ARG A 287 17.60 8.98 10.08
CA ARG A 287 18.47 9.84 10.88
C ARG A 287 19.63 10.42 10.06
N ASP A 288 20.25 9.60 9.20
CA ASP A 288 21.31 10.04 8.30
C ASP A 288 20.77 11.09 7.31
N ARG A 289 19.58 10.87 6.72
CA ARG A 289 18.89 11.88 5.88
C ARG A 289 18.67 13.20 6.64
N ALA A 290 18.15 13.14 7.86
CA ALA A 290 17.93 14.30 8.70
C ALA A 290 19.23 15.07 8.99
N THR A 291 20.29 14.35 9.36
CA THR A 291 21.61 14.91 9.65
C THR A 291 22.21 15.59 8.42
N ASN A 292 22.12 14.94 7.26
CA ASN A 292 22.61 15.47 5.99
C ASN A 292 21.83 16.71 5.55
N ALA A 293 20.49 16.69 5.64
CA ALA A 293 19.63 17.82 5.28
C ALA A 293 19.91 19.06 6.15
N LEU A 294 20.24 18.86 7.42
CA LEU A 294 20.67 19.93 8.32
C LEU A 294 22.12 20.37 8.09
N GLY A 295 22.88 19.72 7.20
CA GLY A 295 24.30 19.99 6.96
C GLY A 295 25.15 19.78 8.22
N LEU A 296 24.78 18.82 9.05
CA LEU A 296 25.51 18.47 10.26
C LEU A 296 26.49 17.33 9.98
N THR A 297 27.52 17.26 10.80
CA THR A 297 28.54 16.21 10.75
C THR A 297 28.43 15.41 12.05
N ALA A 298 28.25 14.10 11.96
CA ALA A 298 28.11 13.27 13.15
C ALA A 298 29.38 13.35 14.01
N PRO A 299 29.27 13.54 15.33
CA PRO A 299 30.42 13.45 16.22
C PRO A 299 30.88 11.98 16.25
N ALA A 300 32.16 11.76 15.96
CA ALA A 300 32.82 10.47 16.12
C ALA A 300 32.82 10.09 17.61
N PRO A 301 32.92 8.79 17.94
CA PRO A 301 32.98 8.30 19.33
C PRO A 301 34.10 8.93 20.19
N ASN A 302 35.10 9.54 19.55
CA ASN A 302 36.25 10.22 20.15
C ASN A 302 36.18 11.77 20.09
N GLY A 303 35.03 12.34 19.72
CA GLY A 303 34.83 13.80 19.68
C GLY A 303 35.30 14.51 18.41
N ASN A 304 35.81 13.78 17.41
CA ASN A 304 36.17 14.34 16.10
C ASN A 304 34.97 14.33 15.13
N ALA A 305 34.95 15.18 14.11
CA ALA A 305 33.87 15.16 13.12
C ALA A 305 34.03 13.96 12.14
N VAL A 306 32.98 13.15 11.92
CA VAL A 306 32.97 12.10 10.88
C VAL A 306 32.55 12.72 9.55
N PRO A 307 33.40 12.78 8.51
CA PRO A 307 33.06 13.42 7.24
C PRO A 307 31.73 12.91 6.68
N THR A 308 30.85 13.83 6.28
CA THR A 308 29.67 13.54 5.46
C THR A 308 30.14 13.12 4.07
N THR A 309 30.46 11.85 3.87
CA THR A 309 30.80 11.33 2.54
C THR A 309 29.66 10.53 1.94
N GLN A 310 29.36 10.94 0.71
CA GLN A 310 28.48 10.38 -0.31
C GLN A 310 27.02 10.78 -0.16
N ALA A 311 26.65 11.77 -0.97
CA ALA A 311 25.28 11.98 -1.41
C ALA A 311 24.73 10.62 -1.85
N HIS A 312 23.93 10.00 -0.99
CA HIS A 312 22.98 9.02 -1.45
C HIS A 312 22.02 9.80 -2.37
N GLU A 313 21.84 9.28 -3.58
CA GLU A 313 20.89 9.78 -4.57
C GLU A 313 19.57 10.16 -3.88
N ASP A 314 18.90 11.20 -4.38
CA ASP A 314 17.54 11.58 -4.02
C ASP A 314 16.60 10.39 -4.25
N ILE A 315 16.58 9.45 -3.30
CA ILE A 315 15.52 8.48 -3.17
C ILE A 315 14.42 9.28 -2.48
N GLY A 316 13.50 9.82 -3.29
CA GLY A 316 12.23 10.37 -2.80
C GLY A 316 11.58 9.42 -1.79
N PRO A 317 10.65 9.89 -0.94
CA PRO A 317 10.20 9.15 0.24
C PRO A 317 9.91 7.69 -0.10
N ASP A 318 10.87 6.82 0.24
CA ASP A 318 10.71 5.38 0.09
C ASP A 318 9.51 5.03 0.95
N ILE A 319 8.54 4.38 0.32
CA ILE A 319 7.25 4.03 0.90
C ILE A 319 7.55 3.33 2.22
N MET A 320 7.21 3.99 3.33
CA MET A 320 7.17 3.33 4.62
C MET A 320 6.10 2.24 4.46
N VAL A 321 6.52 0.98 4.39
CA VAL A 321 5.59 -0.15 4.45
C VAL A 321 5.10 -0.16 5.89
N ILE A 322 3.89 0.37 6.10
CA ILE A 322 3.18 0.33 7.38
C ILE A 322 2.57 -1.06 7.57
#